data_AF-A0A528B9X3-F1
#
_entry.id   AF-A0A528B9X3-F1
#
_cell.length_a   1.000
_cell.length_b   1.000
_cell.length_c   1.000
_cell.angle_alpha   90.00
_cell.angle_beta   90.00
_cell.angle_gamma   90.00
#
_symmetry.space_group_name_H-M   'P 1'
#
loop_
_entity.id
_entity.type
_entity.pdbx_description
1 polymer ?
#
loop_
_entity_poly.entity_id
_entity_poly.type
_entity_poly.pdbx_seq_one_letter_code
_entity_poly.pdbx_strand_id
1 'polypeptide(L)'
;GDYRVAAAGGAALAAVLASREILHGLLKRLTWIELRSALILAAMTAIVLPLLPNRTIDPWGGFNPWEVWFLTVLMASISFAGYVAVRVLGTTRGLLVSSLTGAIVSSTAVTMALARNAASASNPRPLAGAASLAAMVSVLRVWAVVLIVEPSAFAAVAIPAIAAAIVFAACGVFLLARDGRDQKSGALARNPFELGPLLLFALLFAVVATASAALAAQFGGRGLLASSALAGTFDVDVSVLSALRLVKQSIPVETVGQAVLAALAANAIGRLSLAIFIGPVRFWLPLAGATLVAAVAGYGAMLLPLNV
;
A
#
# COMPACT_ATOMS: atom_id res chain seq x y z
N GLY A 1 46.87 -2.28 -4.03
CA GLY A 1 45.53 -2.65 -3.55
C GLY A 1 45.19 -1.77 -2.36
N ASP A 2 43.96 -1.28 -2.28
CA ASP A 2 43.54 -0.40 -1.19
C ASP A 2 43.32 -1.22 0.10
N TYR A 3 44.25 -1.09 1.06
CA TYR A 3 44.25 -1.80 2.34
C TYR A 3 42.99 -1.51 3.16
N ARG A 4 42.31 -0.37 2.93
CA ARG A 4 41.04 -0.05 3.56
C ARG A 4 39.90 -0.93 3.06
N VAL A 5 39.88 -1.24 1.76
CA VAL A 5 38.87 -2.12 1.15
C VAL A 5 39.09 -3.57 1.61
N ALA A 6 40.35 -4.01 1.70
CA ALA A 6 40.69 -5.34 2.21
C ALA A 6 40.31 -5.50 3.70
N ALA A 7 40.61 -4.51 4.54
CA ALA A 7 40.24 -4.52 5.95
C ALA A 7 38.72 -4.47 6.15
N ALA A 8 38.00 -3.61 5.40
CA ALA A 8 36.55 -3.53 5.44
C ALA A 8 35.88 -4.85 4.98
N GLY A 9 36.38 -5.46 3.90
CA GLY A 9 35.91 -6.74 3.41
C GLY A 9 36.14 -7.88 4.41
N GLY A 10 37.32 -7.95 5.03
CA GLY A 10 37.64 -8.94 6.05
C GLY A 10 36.78 -8.78 7.31
N ALA A 11 36.59 -7.55 7.79
CA ALA A 11 35.72 -7.26 8.92
C ALA A 11 34.25 -7.60 8.64
N ALA A 12 33.75 -7.28 7.43
CA ALA A 12 32.40 -7.63 7.01
C ALA A 12 32.20 -9.16 6.95
N LEU A 13 33.16 -9.89 6.38
CA LEU A 13 33.11 -11.35 6.30
C LEU A 13 33.14 -11.99 7.70
N ALA A 14 34.01 -11.49 8.59
CA ALA A 14 34.08 -11.94 9.98
C ALA A 14 32.77 -11.67 10.74
N ALA A 15 32.13 -10.51 10.54
CA ALA A 15 30.84 -10.19 11.15
C ALA A 15 29.71 -11.11 10.66
N VAL A 16 29.68 -11.44 9.36
CA VAL A 16 28.72 -12.40 8.78
C VAL A 16 28.92 -13.79 9.37
N LEU A 17 30.17 -14.26 9.44
CA LEU A 17 30.52 -15.55 10.03
C LEU A 17 30.18 -15.62 11.52
N ALA A 18 30.47 -14.57 12.28
CA ALA A 18 30.13 -14.48 13.71
C ALA A 18 28.60 -14.51 13.93
N SER A 19 27.83 -13.98 12.97
CA SER A 19 26.36 -13.99 13.02
C SER A 19 25.73 -15.31 12.55
N ARG A 20 26.52 -16.33 12.20
CA ARG A 20 26.04 -17.59 11.60
C ARG A 20 24.96 -18.28 12.42
N GLU A 21 25.14 -18.38 13.74
CA GLU A 21 24.19 -19.06 14.63
C GLU A 21 22.88 -18.31 14.76
N ILE A 22 22.94 -16.97 14.84
CA ILE A 22 21.77 -16.08 14.85
C ILE A 22 21.01 -16.19 13.52
N LEU A 23 21.74 -16.15 12.39
CA LEU A 23 21.17 -16.32 11.05
C LEU A 23 20.52 -17.70 10.90
N HIS A 24 21.16 -18.77 11.36
CA HIS A 24 20.57 -20.12 11.36
C HIS A 24 19.33 -20.21 12.26
N GLY A 25 19.35 -19.60 13.43
CA GLY A 25 18.21 -19.54 14.34
C GLY A 25 17.02 -18.79 13.74
N LEU A 26 17.28 -17.67 13.06
CA LEU A 26 16.28 -16.91 12.31
C LEU A 26 15.73 -17.73 11.14
N LEU A 27 16.61 -18.36 10.33
CA LEU A 27 16.21 -19.20 9.20
C LEU A 27 15.31 -20.36 9.63
N LYS A 28 15.58 -21.00 10.78
CA LYS A 28 14.70 -22.06 11.34
C LYS A 28 13.30 -21.57 11.72
N ARG A 29 13.12 -20.26 11.95
CA ARG A 29 11.82 -19.64 12.24
C ARG A 29 11.11 -19.15 10.97
N LEU A 30 11.81 -19.00 9.85
CA LEU A 30 11.20 -18.62 8.57
C LEU A 30 10.52 -19.83 7.92
N THR A 31 9.36 -19.58 7.34
CA THR A 31 8.69 -20.51 6.43
C THR A 31 9.34 -20.45 5.05
N TRP A 32 9.20 -21.53 4.28
CA TRP A 32 9.68 -21.57 2.89
C TRP A 32 9.14 -20.41 2.03
N ILE A 33 7.88 -20.05 2.24
CA ILE A 33 7.21 -18.95 1.54
C ILE A 33 7.89 -17.61 1.81
N GLU A 34 8.30 -17.35 3.06
CA GLU A 34 8.96 -16.10 3.43
C GLU A 34 10.38 -16.03 2.90
N LEU A 35 11.12 -17.16 2.97
CA LEU A 35 12.46 -17.24 2.41
C LEU A 35 12.42 -17.02 0.90
N ARG A 36 11.48 -17.68 0.20
CA ARG A 36 11.26 -17.49 -1.24
C ARG A 36 10.93 -16.04 -1.56
N SER A 37 10.05 -15.40 -0.77
CA SER A 37 9.67 -13.99 -0.94
C SER A 37 10.88 -13.06 -0.82
N ALA A 38 11.70 -13.25 0.21
CA ALA A 38 12.91 -12.47 0.43
C ALA A 38 13.95 -12.67 -0.69
N LEU A 39 14.14 -13.91 -1.15
CA LEU A 39 15.05 -14.22 -2.27
C LEU A 39 14.57 -13.58 -3.58
N ILE A 40 13.26 -13.60 -3.85
CA ILE A 40 12.68 -12.94 -5.02
C ILE A 40 12.92 -11.43 -4.93
N LEU A 41 12.60 -10.80 -3.80
CA LEU A 41 12.82 -9.36 -3.61
C LEU A 41 14.30 -8.99 -3.79
N ALA A 42 15.21 -9.80 -3.25
CA ALA A 42 16.65 -9.65 -3.45
C ALA A 42 17.04 -9.78 -4.93
N ALA A 43 16.52 -10.76 -5.66
CA ALA A 43 16.78 -10.91 -7.09
C ALA A 43 16.23 -9.74 -7.91
N MET A 44 15.01 -9.28 -7.61
CA MET A 44 14.41 -8.11 -8.26
C MET A 44 15.28 -6.86 -8.07
N THR A 45 15.90 -6.70 -6.90
CA THR A 45 16.69 -5.53 -6.52
C THR A 45 18.15 -5.61 -7.01
N ALA A 46 18.81 -6.74 -6.81
CA ALA A 46 20.25 -6.89 -7.06
C ALA A 46 20.58 -7.37 -8.48
N ILE A 47 19.63 -8.02 -9.16
CA ILE A 47 19.83 -8.57 -10.51
C ILE A 47 19.05 -7.74 -11.53
N VAL A 48 17.74 -7.64 -11.39
CA VAL A 48 16.89 -7.05 -12.44
C VAL A 48 17.04 -5.52 -12.49
N LEU A 49 16.97 -4.85 -11.35
CA LEU A 49 17.04 -3.38 -11.28
C LEU A 49 18.29 -2.78 -11.97
N PRO A 50 19.53 -3.26 -11.75
CA PRO A 50 20.70 -2.69 -12.42
C PRO A 50 20.78 -3.00 -13.92
N LEU A 51 20.03 -4.00 -14.41
CA LEU A 51 19.99 -4.35 -15.84
C LEU A 51 19.03 -3.47 -16.64
N LEU A 52 18.10 -2.77 -15.98
CA LEU A 52 17.07 -1.99 -16.65
C LEU A 52 17.58 -0.61 -17.07
N PRO A 53 17.22 -0.13 -18.28
CA PRO A 53 17.64 1.17 -18.77
C PRO A 53 16.95 2.28 -17.96
N ASN A 54 17.73 3.19 -17.38
CA ASN A 54 17.22 4.37 -16.69
C ASN A 54 17.00 5.53 -17.65
N ARG A 55 16.04 5.37 -18.57
CA ARG A 55 15.59 6.42 -19.48
C ARG A 55 14.13 6.20 -19.84
N THR A 56 13.41 7.28 -20.08
CA THR A 56 12.06 7.20 -20.66
C THR A 56 12.16 6.68 -22.09
N ILE A 57 11.24 5.81 -22.47
CA ILE A 57 11.20 5.22 -23.83
C ILE A 57 9.95 5.61 -24.61
N ASP A 58 9.02 6.33 -23.98
CA ASP A 58 7.78 6.80 -24.58
C ASP A 58 7.85 8.30 -24.95
N PRO A 59 7.03 8.76 -25.91
CA PRO A 59 7.01 10.17 -26.34
C PRO A 59 6.60 11.17 -25.25
N TRP A 60 5.81 10.75 -24.26
CA TRP A 60 5.27 11.61 -23.21
C TRP A 60 6.15 11.65 -21.95
N GLY A 61 7.24 10.89 -21.91
CA GLY A 61 8.11 10.79 -20.75
C GLY A 61 7.46 10.08 -19.54
N GLY A 62 6.40 9.32 -19.75
CA GLY A 62 5.66 8.61 -18.70
C GLY A 62 6.17 7.22 -18.36
N PHE A 63 6.89 6.55 -19.26
CA PHE A 63 7.39 5.19 -19.11
C PHE A 63 8.91 5.12 -19.04
N ASN A 64 9.43 4.97 -17.82
CA ASN A 64 10.83 4.62 -17.55
C ASN A 64 10.88 3.22 -16.93
N PRO A 65 11.45 2.20 -17.63
CA PRO A 65 11.50 0.83 -17.13
C PRO A 65 12.19 0.69 -15.76
N TRP A 66 13.27 1.42 -15.55
CA TRP A 66 14.00 1.40 -14.29
C TRP A 66 13.15 1.94 -13.15
N GLU A 67 12.46 3.07 -13.35
CA GLU A 67 11.58 3.66 -12.32
C GLU A 67 10.35 2.78 -12.03
N VAL A 68 9.74 2.20 -13.06
CA VAL A 68 8.63 1.25 -12.90
C VAL A 68 9.04 0.07 -12.04
N TRP A 69 10.21 -0.49 -12.32
CA TRP A 69 10.73 -1.61 -11.55
C TRP A 69 11.15 -1.23 -10.14
N PHE A 70 11.84 -0.08 -9.98
CA PHE A 70 12.23 0.45 -8.68
C PHE A 70 11.03 0.65 -7.76
N LEU A 71 9.98 1.29 -8.26
CA LEU A 71 8.77 1.54 -7.47
C LEU A 71 8.01 0.24 -7.19
N THR A 72 8.02 -0.72 -8.11
CA THR A 72 7.51 -2.08 -7.86
C THR A 72 8.26 -2.75 -6.70
N VAL A 73 9.60 -2.70 -6.71
CA VAL A 73 10.45 -3.24 -5.64
C VAL A 73 10.18 -2.53 -4.31
N LEU A 74 10.01 -1.21 -4.33
CA LEU A 74 9.68 -0.41 -3.15
C LEU A 74 8.34 -0.86 -2.53
N MET A 75 7.29 -0.94 -3.35
CA MET A 75 5.97 -1.38 -2.90
C MET A 75 5.98 -2.80 -2.35
N ALA A 76 6.72 -3.68 -3.02
CA ALA A 76 6.90 -5.05 -2.59
C ALA A 76 7.65 -5.12 -1.25
N SER A 77 8.69 -4.30 -1.06
CA SER A 77 9.45 -4.18 0.18
C SER A 77 8.58 -3.69 1.34
N ILE A 78 7.75 -2.66 1.13
CA ILE A 78 6.82 -2.14 2.15
C ILE A 78 5.80 -3.23 2.54
N SER A 79 5.26 -3.95 1.57
CA SER A 79 4.31 -5.04 1.81
C SER A 79 4.95 -6.19 2.60
N PHE A 80 6.17 -6.59 2.23
CA PHE A 80 6.91 -7.64 2.92
C PHE A 80 7.30 -7.22 4.34
N ALA A 81 7.79 -5.99 4.52
CA ALA A 81 8.16 -5.44 5.83
C ALA A 81 6.94 -5.38 6.76
N GLY A 82 5.79 -4.93 6.28
CA GLY A 82 4.58 -4.90 7.08
C GLY A 82 4.09 -6.32 7.43
N TYR A 83 4.20 -7.29 6.52
CA TYR A 83 3.87 -8.69 6.80
C TYR A 83 4.76 -9.23 7.95
N VAL A 84 6.07 -8.98 7.87
CA VAL A 84 7.02 -9.36 8.93
C VAL A 84 6.67 -8.67 10.26
N ALA A 85 6.36 -7.37 10.24
CA ALA A 85 6.00 -6.61 11.43
C ALA A 85 4.79 -7.24 12.16
N VAL A 86 3.71 -7.56 11.43
CA VAL A 86 2.52 -8.18 12.04
C VAL A 86 2.81 -9.60 12.51
N ARG A 87 3.65 -10.36 11.80
CA ARG A 87 4.05 -11.69 12.23
C ARG A 87 4.85 -11.67 13.53
N VAL A 88 5.79 -10.74 13.68
CA VAL A 88 6.64 -10.60 14.89
C VAL A 88 5.83 -10.15 16.10
N LEU A 89 4.79 -9.34 15.91
CA LEU A 89 3.88 -8.89 16.98
C LEU A 89 3.01 -10.02 17.58
N GLY A 90 3.13 -11.25 17.08
CA GLY A 90 2.54 -12.44 17.69
C GLY A 90 1.15 -12.77 17.14
N THR A 91 1.02 -13.97 16.56
CA THR A 91 -0.23 -14.47 15.99
C THR A 91 -1.12 -15.08 17.07
N THR A 92 -1.83 -14.25 17.84
CA THR A 92 -3.14 -14.66 18.33
C THR A 92 -4.05 -14.57 17.11
N ARG A 93 -4.44 -15.73 16.53
CA ARG A 93 -5.10 -15.89 15.21
C ARG A 93 -6.52 -15.31 15.14
N GLY A 94 -6.69 -14.04 15.48
CA GLY A 94 -7.96 -13.32 15.44
C GLY A 94 -8.21 -12.65 14.09
N LEU A 95 -9.48 -12.28 13.88
CA LEU A 95 -9.94 -11.50 12.72
C LEU A 95 -9.13 -10.21 12.51
N LEU A 96 -8.73 -9.55 13.59
CA LEU A 96 -7.90 -8.33 13.57
C LEU A 96 -6.55 -8.56 12.92
N VAL A 97 -5.76 -9.48 13.47
CA VAL A 97 -4.38 -9.74 13.02
C VAL A 97 -4.37 -10.24 11.59
N SER A 98 -5.28 -11.15 11.23
CA SER A 98 -5.40 -11.67 9.87
C SER A 98 -5.79 -10.60 8.84
N SER A 99 -6.74 -9.73 9.19
CA SER A 99 -7.18 -8.65 8.30
C SER A 99 -6.12 -7.58 8.14
N LEU A 100 -5.41 -7.21 9.22
CA LEU A 100 -4.30 -6.25 9.15
C LEU A 100 -3.13 -6.82 8.34
N THR A 101 -2.72 -8.07 8.59
CA THR A 101 -1.65 -8.73 7.83
C THR A 101 -2.01 -8.83 6.36
N GLY A 102 -3.22 -9.28 6.05
CA GLY A 102 -3.68 -9.39 4.67
C GLY A 102 -3.79 -8.03 3.99
N ALA A 103 -4.20 -6.99 4.74
CA ALA A 103 -4.37 -5.65 4.20
C ALA A 103 -3.05 -5.00 3.84
N ILE A 104 -1.96 -5.39 4.49
CA ILE A 104 -0.60 -4.99 4.14
C ILE A 104 -0.19 -5.54 2.77
N VAL A 105 -0.71 -6.69 2.37
CA VAL A 105 -0.47 -7.25 1.03
C VAL A 105 -1.46 -6.62 0.04
N SER A 106 -2.76 -6.70 0.34
CA SER A 106 -3.81 -6.10 -0.48
C SER A 106 -5.04 -5.80 0.36
N SER A 107 -5.29 -4.51 0.63
CA SER A 107 -6.48 -4.07 1.34
C SER A 107 -7.76 -4.40 0.57
N THR A 108 -7.74 -4.31 -0.77
CA THR A 108 -8.86 -4.66 -1.66
C THR A 108 -9.21 -6.15 -1.59
N ALA A 109 -8.20 -7.04 -1.64
CA ALA A 109 -8.43 -8.47 -1.53
C ALA A 109 -9.01 -8.85 -0.16
N VAL A 110 -8.55 -8.18 0.91
CA VAL A 110 -9.11 -8.35 2.27
C VAL A 110 -10.54 -7.86 2.34
N THR A 111 -10.86 -6.65 1.85
CA THR A 111 -12.25 -6.15 1.82
C THR A 111 -13.17 -7.11 1.08
N MET A 112 -12.74 -7.60 -0.08
CA MET A 112 -13.51 -8.57 -0.87
C MET A 112 -13.70 -9.91 -0.13
N ALA A 113 -12.67 -10.42 0.54
CA ALA A 113 -12.76 -11.65 1.32
C ALA A 113 -13.69 -11.48 2.54
N LEU A 114 -13.59 -10.36 3.25
CA LEU A 114 -14.46 -10.02 4.38
C LEU A 114 -15.92 -9.83 3.94
N ALA A 115 -16.16 -9.23 2.77
CA ALA A 115 -17.49 -9.09 2.19
C ALA A 115 -18.12 -10.45 1.86
N ARG A 116 -17.35 -11.37 1.27
CA ARG A 116 -17.82 -12.75 1.03
C ARG A 116 -18.13 -13.49 2.33
N ASN A 117 -17.23 -13.40 3.31
CA ASN A 117 -17.44 -14.05 4.61
C ASN A 117 -18.65 -13.47 5.35
N ALA A 118 -18.95 -12.19 5.15
CA ALA A 118 -20.09 -11.52 5.76
C ALA A 118 -21.44 -12.07 5.29
N ALA A 119 -21.53 -12.64 4.09
CA ALA A 119 -22.77 -13.25 3.60
C ALA A 119 -23.22 -14.46 4.42
N SER A 120 -22.27 -15.21 4.99
CA SER A 120 -22.54 -16.41 5.80
C SER A 120 -22.39 -16.17 7.31
N ALA A 121 -22.06 -14.95 7.73
CA ALA A 121 -21.81 -14.61 9.13
C ALA A 121 -23.12 -14.26 9.86
N SER A 122 -23.29 -14.79 11.08
CA SER A 122 -24.42 -14.43 11.96
C SER A 122 -24.41 -12.95 12.35
N ASN A 123 -23.22 -12.36 12.53
CA ASN A 123 -23.03 -10.92 12.72
C ASN A 123 -21.89 -10.38 11.83
N PRO A 124 -22.19 -9.64 10.74
CA PRO A 124 -21.17 -9.12 9.84
C PRO A 124 -20.47 -7.84 10.31
N ARG A 125 -20.87 -7.23 11.44
CA ARG A 125 -20.31 -5.96 11.93
C ARG A 125 -18.81 -6.01 12.25
N PRO A 126 -18.27 -7.05 12.92
CA PRO A 126 -16.83 -7.17 13.14
C PRO A 126 -16.03 -7.27 11.83
N LEU A 127 -16.62 -7.87 10.79
CA LEU A 127 -16.00 -7.95 9.45
C LEU A 127 -15.95 -6.56 8.80
N ALA A 128 -17.00 -5.75 8.95
CA ALA A 128 -16.99 -4.36 8.51
C ALA A 128 -15.93 -3.55 9.27
N GLY A 129 -15.78 -3.77 10.57
CA GLY A 129 -14.71 -3.17 11.37
C GLY A 129 -13.31 -3.56 10.87
N ALA A 130 -13.10 -4.85 10.57
CA ALA A 130 -11.86 -5.35 9.99
C ALA A 130 -11.58 -4.76 8.59
N ALA A 131 -12.61 -4.53 7.77
CA ALA A 131 -12.49 -3.86 6.49
C ALA A 131 -12.12 -2.38 6.64
N SER A 132 -12.65 -1.69 7.66
CA SER A 132 -12.22 -0.32 8.01
C SER A 132 -10.76 -0.27 8.45
N LEU A 133 -10.29 -1.24 9.24
CA LEU A 133 -8.86 -1.34 9.58
C LEU A 133 -7.99 -1.63 8.37
N ALA A 134 -8.46 -2.47 7.44
CA ALA A 134 -7.77 -2.67 6.16
C ALA A 134 -7.70 -1.36 5.34
N ALA A 135 -8.74 -0.51 5.43
CA ALA A 135 -8.74 0.81 4.84
C ALA A 135 -7.68 1.73 5.45
N MET A 136 -7.59 1.78 6.79
CA MET A 136 -6.52 2.49 7.50
C MET A 136 -5.13 2.06 7.03
N VAL A 137 -4.85 0.74 6.95
CA VAL A 137 -3.54 0.22 6.49
C VAL A 137 -3.18 0.74 5.10
N SER A 138 -4.16 0.80 4.19
CA SER A 138 -3.95 1.35 2.84
C SER A 138 -3.58 2.84 2.87
N VAL A 139 -4.22 3.62 3.73
CA VAL A 139 -3.91 5.06 3.87
C VAL A 139 -2.52 5.26 4.46
N LEU A 140 -2.15 4.49 5.49
CA LEU A 140 -0.82 4.52 6.09
C LEU A 140 0.28 4.12 5.10
N ARG A 141 0.00 3.17 4.20
CA ARG A 141 0.93 2.79 3.14
C ARG A 141 1.18 3.95 2.18
N VAL A 142 0.12 4.58 1.70
CA VAL A 142 0.22 5.76 0.83
C VAL A 142 0.99 6.87 1.52
N TRP A 143 0.74 7.11 2.80
CA TRP A 143 1.46 8.10 3.60
C TRP A 143 2.97 7.81 3.65
N ALA A 144 3.37 6.56 3.87
CA ALA A 144 4.77 6.14 3.86
C ALA A 144 5.41 6.27 2.45
N VAL A 145 4.66 5.92 1.40
CA VAL A 145 5.12 6.04 0.01
C VAL A 145 5.38 7.49 -0.36
N VAL A 146 4.46 8.41 -0.03
CA VAL A 146 4.64 9.84 -0.29
C VAL A 146 5.88 10.37 0.43
N LEU A 147 6.07 10.00 1.70
CA LEU A 147 7.23 10.41 2.49
C LEU A 147 8.57 9.94 1.89
N ILE A 148 8.62 8.72 1.34
CA ILE A 148 9.85 8.14 0.79
C ILE A 148 10.13 8.68 -0.62
N VAL A 149 9.09 8.83 -1.45
CA VAL A 149 9.25 9.12 -2.88
C VAL A 149 9.35 10.62 -3.14
N GLU A 150 8.51 11.44 -2.49
CA GLU A 150 8.47 12.88 -2.71
C GLU A 150 8.11 13.64 -1.42
N PRO A 151 9.11 13.89 -0.55
CA PRO A 151 8.89 14.56 0.74
C PRO A 151 8.28 15.96 0.64
N SER A 152 8.42 16.63 -0.51
CA SER A 152 7.81 17.95 -0.72
C SER A 152 6.27 17.89 -0.76
N ALA A 153 5.70 16.84 -1.37
CA ALA A 153 4.25 16.61 -1.44
C ALA A 153 3.66 16.10 -0.12
N PHE A 154 4.51 15.66 0.80
CA PHE A 154 4.09 15.07 2.07
C PHE A 154 3.29 16.07 2.92
N ALA A 155 3.72 17.33 3.00
CA ALA A 155 3.02 18.33 3.81
C ALA A 155 1.55 18.52 3.38
N ALA A 156 1.27 18.48 2.08
CA ALA A 156 -0.07 18.63 1.53
C ALA A 156 -0.98 17.41 1.78
N VAL A 157 -0.41 16.21 1.91
CA VAL A 157 -1.16 14.94 2.04
C VAL A 157 -1.24 14.46 3.49
N ALA A 158 -0.25 14.79 4.33
CA ALA A 158 -0.05 14.17 5.63
C ALA A 158 -1.26 14.33 6.55
N ILE A 159 -1.77 15.55 6.71
CA ILE A 159 -2.86 15.83 7.65
C ILE A 159 -4.18 15.21 7.20
N PRO A 160 -4.64 15.41 5.94
CA PRO A 160 -5.85 14.75 5.46
C PRO A 160 -5.78 13.21 5.52
N ALA A 161 -4.64 12.63 5.17
CA ALA A 161 -4.44 11.18 5.21
C ALA A 161 -4.46 10.63 6.65
N ILE A 162 -3.78 11.28 7.59
CA ILE A 162 -3.79 10.88 9.00
C ILE A 162 -5.20 11.00 9.59
N ALA A 163 -5.91 12.09 9.30
CA ALA A 163 -7.30 12.27 9.76
C ALA A 163 -8.20 11.12 9.27
N ALA A 164 -8.12 10.77 7.99
CA ALA A 164 -8.85 9.63 7.45
C ALA A 164 -8.44 8.30 8.10
N ALA A 165 -7.13 8.07 8.31
CA ALA A 165 -6.61 6.86 8.96
C ALA A 165 -7.12 6.73 10.41
N ILE A 166 -7.14 7.82 11.19
CA ILE A 166 -7.67 7.83 12.56
C ILE A 166 -9.16 7.49 12.56
N VAL A 167 -9.95 8.04 11.63
CA VAL A 167 -11.39 7.71 11.53
C VAL A 167 -11.58 6.23 11.20
N PHE A 168 -10.86 5.70 10.20
CA PHE A 168 -10.91 4.28 9.87
C PHE A 168 -10.50 3.38 11.04
N ALA A 169 -9.48 3.79 11.80
CA ALA A 169 -9.05 3.11 13.02
C ALA A 169 -10.15 3.12 14.09
N ALA A 170 -10.70 4.29 14.40
CA ALA A 170 -11.73 4.47 15.41
C ALA A 170 -13.00 3.68 15.07
N CYS A 171 -13.50 3.80 13.84
CA CYS A 171 -14.66 3.03 13.36
C CYS A 171 -14.37 1.52 13.38
N GLY A 172 -13.17 1.11 12.95
CA GLY A 172 -12.74 -0.28 12.97
C GLY A 172 -12.77 -0.87 14.37
N VAL A 173 -12.04 -0.24 15.31
CA VAL A 173 -11.98 -0.65 16.72
C VAL A 173 -13.36 -0.65 17.37
N PHE A 174 -14.18 0.38 17.12
CA PHE A 174 -15.53 0.46 17.68
C PHE A 174 -16.43 -0.70 17.23
N LEU A 175 -16.42 -1.03 15.94
CA LEU A 175 -17.22 -2.13 15.38
C LEU A 175 -16.73 -3.50 15.87
N LEU A 176 -15.44 -3.64 16.12
CA LEU A 176 -14.84 -4.87 16.67
C LEU A 176 -15.06 -5.01 18.18
N ALA A 177 -15.04 -3.92 18.94
CA ALA A 177 -15.21 -3.92 20.38
C ALA A 177 -16.66 -4.23 20.81
N ARG A 178 -17.66 -3.84 20.01
CA ARG A 178 -19.08 -4.06 20.36
C ARG A 178 -19.53 -5.51 20.23
N ASP A 179 -19.01 -6.25 19.24
CA ASP A 179 -19.56 -7.55 18.83
C ASP A 179 -18.48 -8.62 18.61
N GLY A 180 -17.24 -8.39 19.07
CA GLY A 180 -16.04 -9.20 18.75
C GLY A 180 -15.88 -10.53 19.50
N ARG A 181 -16.90 -11.00 20.23
CA ARG A 181 -16.88 -12.31 20.89
C ARG A 181 -17.44 -13.35 19.90
N ASP A 182 -16.62 -14.34 19.53
CA ASP A 182 -16.99 -15.55 18.79
C ASP A 182 -17.01 -15.56 17.24
N GLN A 183 -16.11 -14.85 16.55
CA GLN A 183 -15.84 -15.17 15.13
C GLN A 183 -14.44 -15.74 14.89
N LYS A 184 -14.37 -17.07 14.79
CA LYS A 184 -13.27 -17.80 14.15
C LYS A 184 -13.34 -17.57 12.64
N SER A 185 -12.84 -16.43 12.16
CA SER A 185 -12.61 -16.27 10.72
C SER A 185 -11.44 -17.15 10.30
N GLY A 186 -11.66 -18.00 9.30
CA GLY A 186 -10.62 -18.84 8.70
C GLY A 186 -9.44 -17.97 8.28
N ALA A 187 -8.23 -18.45 8.58
CA ALA A 187 -7.01 -17.74 8.24
C ALA A 187 -6.96 -17.45 6.74
N LEU A 188 -7.03 -16.17 6.38
CA LEU A 188 -6.69 -15.70 5.03
C LEU A 188 -5.17 -15.73 4.90
N ALA A 189 -4.60 -16.94 4.88
CA ALA A 189 -3.20 -17.16 4.57
C ALA A 189 -3.02 -17.01 3.05
N ARG A 190 -3.01 -15.76 2.57
CA ARG A 190 -2.51 -15.48 1.22
C ARG A 190 -0.99 -15.38 1.32
N ASN A 191 -0.31 -15.92 0.32
CA ASN A 191 1.14 -15.77 0.19
C ASN A 191 1.48 -14.26 0.19
N PRO A 192 2.35 -13.77 1.10
CA PRO A 192 2.68 -12.35 1.20
C PRO A 192 3.40 -11.79 -0.02
N PHE A 193 3.92 -12.66 -0.90
CA PHE A 193 4.67 -12.27 -2.07
C PHE A 193 4.44 -13.24 -3.23
N GLU A 194 3.68 -12.80 -4.22
CA GLU A 194 3.49 -13.55 -5.46
C GLU A 194 4.04 -12.73 -6.63
N LEU A 195 4.88 -13.36 -7.46
CA LEU A 195 5.48 -12.75 -8.64
C LEU A 195 4.41 -12.24 -9.62
N GLY A 196 3.31 -12.97 -9.80
CA GLY A 196 2.23 -12.60 -10.72
C GLY A 196 1.62 -11.24 -10.38
N PRO A 197 1.07 -11.03 -9.17
CA PRO A 197 0.59 -9.73 -8.71
C PRO A 197 1.61 -8.60 -8.80
N LEU A 198 2.90 -8.86 -8.57
CA LEU A 198 3.96 -7.84 -8.71
C LEU A 198 4.20 -7.44 -10.16
N LEU A 199 4.22 -8.41 -11.07
CA LEU A 199 4.34 -8.13 -12.51
C LEU A 199 3.08 -7.42 -13.05
N LEU A 200 1.90 -7.81 -12.57
CA LEU A 200 0.65 -7.12 -12.87
C LEU A 200 0.67 -5.69 -12.35
N PHE A 201 1.13 -5.47 -11.12
CA PHE A 201 1.33 -4.14 -10.56
C PHE A 201 2.29 -3.32 -11.43
N ALA A 202 3.45 -3.86 -11.79
CA ALA A 202 4.42 -3.18 -12.65
C ALA A 202 3.82 -2.80 -14.01
N LEU A 203 3.03 -3.70 -14.61
CA LEU A 203 2.34 -3.45 -15.87
C LEU A 203 1.27 -2.36 -15.73
N LEU A 204 0.38 -2.46 -14.73
CA LEU A 204 -0.64 -1.46 -14.48
C LEU A 204 0.00 -0.10 -14.17
N PHE A 205 1.07 -0.09 -13.40
CA PHE A 205 1.84 1.11 -13.11
C PHE A 205 2.43 1.73 -14.36
N ALA A 206 3.06 0.95 -15.23
CA ALA A 206 3.57 1.42 -16.51
C ALA A 206 2.46 2.06 -17.37
N VAL A 207 1.30 1.40 -17.49
CA VAL A 207 0.17 1.88 -18.29
C VAL A 207 -0.40 3.18 -17.71
N VAL A 208 -0.69 3.20 -16.41
CA VAL A 208 -1.29 4.37 -15.75
C VAL A 208 -0.33 5.54 -15.72
N ALA A 209 0.97 5.31 -15.49
CA ALA A 209 1.97 6.37 -15.50
C ALA A 209 2.11 7.00 -16.89
N THR A 210 2.11 6.17 -17.94
CA THR A 210 2.14 6.64 -19.34
C THR A 210 0.88 7.43 -19.68
N ALA A 211 -0.30 6.89 -19.33
CA ALA A 211 -1.57 7.57 -19.56
C ALA A 211 -1.66 8.90 -18.79
N SER A 212 -1.20 8.93 -17.55
CA SER A 212 -1.19 10.13 -16.71
C SER A 212 -0.23 11.19 -17.26
N ALA A 213 0.95 10.80 -17.74
CA ALA A 213 1.87 11.72 -18.40
C ALA A 213 1.28 12.28 -19.70
N ALA A 214 0.64 11.44 -20.52
CA ALA A 214 -0.02 11.87 -21.75
C ALA A 214 -1.19 12.83 -21.49
N LEU A 215 -1.99 12.58 -20.44
CA LEU A 215 -3.09 13.45 -20.03
C LEU A 215 -2.59 14.75 -19.39
N ALA A 216 -1.52 14.69 -18.59
CA ALA A 216 -0.90 15.88 -18.02
C ALA A 216 -0.31 16.79 -19.11
N ALA A 217 0.30 16.21 -20.15
CA ALA A 217 0.84 16.98 -21.28
C ALA A 217 -0.26 17.72 -22.07
N GLN A 218 -1.47 17.15 -22.18
CA GLN A 218 -2.57 17.74 -22.96
C GLN A 218 -3.53 18.61 -22.14
N PHE A 219 -3.80 18.24 -20.88
CA PHE A 219 -4.84 18.84 -20.04
C PHE A 219 -4.30 19.42 -18.71
N GLY A 220 -2.98 19.44 -18.53
CA GLY A 220 -2.33 19.96 -17.32
C GLY A 220 -2.78 19.24 -16.04
N GLY A 221 -2.86 19.98 -14.93
CA GLY A 221 -3.23 19.44 -13.62
C GLY A 221 -4.62 18.78 -13.55
N ARG A 222 -5.57 19.20 -14.40
CA ARG A 222 -6.92 18.59 -14.44
C ARG A 222 -6.89 17.17 -15.00
N GLY A 223 -6.05 16.94 -16.02
CA GLY A 223 -5.83 15.61 -16.58
C GLY A 223 -5.25 14.64 -15.55
N LEU A 224 -4.34 15.15 -14.70
CA LEU A 224 -3.75 14.38 -13.60
C LEU A 224 -4.78 14.01 -12.52
N LEU A 225 -5.63 14.95 -12.10
CA LEU A 225 -6.67 14.67 -11.11
C LEU A 225 -7.64 13.59 -11.60
N ALA A 226 -8.07 13.69 -12.86
CA ALA A 226 -8.96 12.71 -13.46
C ALA A 226 -8.29 11.33 -13.60
N SER A 227 -7.04 11.27 -14.10
CA SER A 227 -6.32 10.00 -14.24
C SER A 227 -6.06 9.34 -12.89
N SER A 228 -5.76 10.13 -11.86
CA SER A 228 -5.51 9.62 -10.51
C SER A 228 -6.78 9.12 -9.83
N ALA A 229 -7.91 9.81 -10.00
CA ALA A 229 -9.18 9.31 -9.49
C ALA A 229 -9.60 7.99 -10.19
N LEU A 230 -9.45 7.91 -11.51
CA LEU A 230 -9.78 6.69 -12.25
C LEU A 230 -8.87 5.52 -11.86
N ALA A 231 -7.55 5.71 -11.87
CA ALA A 231 -6.59 4.67 -11.52
C ALA A 231 -6.70 4.25 -10.05
N GLY A 232 -6.91 5.22 -9.14
CA GLY A 232 -7.03 4.98 -7.71
C GLY A 232 -8.21 4.10 -7.34
N THR A 233 -9.25 4.04 -8.17
CA THR A 233 -10.40 3.13 -7.95
C THR A 233 -9.97 1.66 -8.00
N PHE A 234 -8.97 1.33 -8.82
CA PHE A 234 -8.44 -0.03 -8.99
C PHE A 234 -7.28 -0.30 -8.03
N ASP A 235 -6.29 0.58 -8.05
CA ASP A 235 -5.08 0.46 -7.24
C ASP A 235 -4.56 1.85 -6.85
N VAL A 236 -4.64 2.15 -5.56
CA VAL A 236 -4.19 3.43 -5.01
C VAL A 236 -2.68 3.62 -5.13
N ASP A 237 -1.90 2.54 -5.03
CA ASP A 237 -0.44 2.61 -5.03
C ASP A 237 0.04 2.97 -6.45
N VAL A 238 -0.54 2.33 -7.47
CA VAL A 238 -0.31 2.68 -8.89
C VAL A 238 -0.63 4.15 -9.17
N SER A 239 -1.78 4.61 -8.70
CA SER A 239 -2.21 5.99 -8.93
C SER A 239 -1.33 7.02 -8.24
N VAL A 240 -1.01 6.79 -6.96
CA VAL A 240 -0.20 7.72 -6.16
C VAL A 240 1.20 7.82 -6.74
N LEU A 241 1.85 6.69 -7.03
CA LEU A 241 3.18 6.68 -7.61
C LEU A 241 3.22 7.37 -8.98
N SER A 242 2.15 7.25 -9.76
CA SER A 242 2.07 7.91 -11.07
C SER A 242 1.97 9.42 -10.92
N ALA A 243 1.20 9.89 -9.93
CA ALA A 243 1.08 11.31 -9.61
C ALA A 243 2.39 11.90 -9.04
N LEU A 244 3.05 11.19 -8.13
CA LEU A 244 4.30 11.66 -7.51
C LEU A 244 5.42 11.83 -8.55
N ARG A 245 5.49 10.98 -9.58
CA ARG A 245 6.49 11.13 -10.65
C ARG A 245 6.36 12.44 -11.43
N LEU A 246 5.16 13.00 -11.51
CA LEU A 246 4.90 14.23 -12.27
C LEU A 246 5.33 15.51 -11.53
N VAL A 247 5.68 15.43 -10.24
CA VAL A 247 6.33 16.56 -9.53
C VAL A 247 7.62 16.97 -10.24
N LYS A 248 8.39 15.98 -10.72
CA LYS A 248 9.63 16.21 -11.47
C LYS A 248 9.41 16.84 -12.86
N GLN A 249 8.17 16.88 -13.34
CA GLN A 249 7.78 17.43 -14.65
C GLN A 249 7.06 18.79 -14.52
N SER A 250 7.42 19.58 -13.50
CA SER A 250 6.94 20.95 -13.30
C SER A 250 5.45 21.10 -12.94
N ILE A 251 4.80 20.03 -12.46
CA ILE A 251 3.46 20.16 -11.86
C ILE A 251 3.57 20.68 -10.42
N PRO A 252 2.77 21.68 -10.00
CA PRO A 252 2.76 22.17 -8.64
C PRO A 252 2.51 21.05 -7.62
N VAL A 253 3.28 21.07 -6.52
CA VAL A 253 3.24 20.06 -5.45
C VAL A 253 1.84 19.95 -4.85
N GLU A 254 1.11 21.05 -4.77
CA GLU A 254 -0.27 21.13 -4.29
C GLU A 254 -1.23 20.34 -5.19
N THR A 255 -1.03 20.42 -6.51
CA THR A 255 -1.86 19.69 -7.50
C THR A 255 -1.61 18.20 -7.39
N VAL A 256 -0.34 17.80 -7.19
CA VAL A 256 0.01 16.39 -6.95
C VAL A 256 -0.57 15.90 -5.62
N GLY A 257 -0.51 16.70 -4.56
CA GLY A 257 -1.15 16.38 -3.29
C GLY A 257 -2.66 16.16 -3.42
N GLN A 258 -3.34 17.03 -4.17
CA GLN A 258 -4.76 16.85 -4.49
C GLN A 258 -5.02 15.58 -5.30
N ALA A 259 -4.15 15.23 -6.24
CA ALA A 259 -4.25 14.00 -7.02
C ALA A 259 -4.10 12.74 -6.17
N VAL A 260 -3.17 12.75 -5.21
CA VAL A 260 -2.98 11.68 -4.22
C VAL A 260 -4.22 11.52 -3.34
N LEU A 261 -4.80 12.63 -2.87
CA LEU A 261 -6.02 12.60 -2.04
C LEU A 261 -7.25 12.14 -2.85
N ALA A 262 -7.36 12.55 -4.11
CA ALA A 262 -8.37 12.06 -5.03
C ALA A 262 -8.23 10.55 -5.28
N ALA A 263 -7.00 10.04 -5.43
CA ALA A 263 -6.73 8.62 -5.57
C ALA A 263 -7.13 7.82 -4.31
N LEU A 264 -6.84 8.35 -3.11
CA LEU A 264 -7.27 7.76 -1.84
C LEU A 264 -8.80 7.70 -1.72
N ALA A 265 -9.48 8.79 -2.09
CA ALA A 265 -10.94 8.86 -2.08
C ALA A 265 -11.55 7.86 -3.07
N ALA A 266 -11.02 7.81 -4.30
CA ALA A 266 -11.44 6.87 -5.32
C ALA A 266 -11.24 5.41 -4.90
N ASN A 267 -10.11 5.08 -4.27
CA ASN A 267 -9.86 3.74 -3.72
C ASN A 267 -10.83 3.37 -2.60
N ALA A 268 -11.19 4.33 -1.74
CA ALA A 268 -12.21 4.11 -0.72
C ALA A 268 -13.59 3.82 -1.35
N ILE A 269 -13.97 4.57 -2.39
CA ILE A 269 -15.19 4.34 -3.17
C ILE A 269 -15.16 2.98 -3.88
N GLY A 270 -14.04 2.60 -4.51
CA GLY A 270 -13.88 1.32 -5.19
C GLY A 270 -14.07 0.14 -4.23
N ARG A 271 -13.46 0.20 -3.04
CA ARG A 271 -13.65 -0.81 -1.99
C ARG A 271 -15.06 -0.86 -1.44
N LEU A 272 -15.70 0.30 -1.26
CA LEU A 272 -17.09 0.36 -0.86
C LEU A 272 -18.01 -0.25 -1.92
N SER A 273 -17.75 0.01 -3.20
CA SER A 273 -18.49 -0.58 -4.31
C SER A 273 -18.37 -2.11 -4.30
N LEU A 274 -17.15 -2.64 -4.15
CA LEU A 274 -16.94 -4.09 -3.99
C LEU A 274 -17.68 -4.65 -2.77
N ALA A 275 -17.69 -3.93 -1.65
CA ALA A 275 -18.43 -4.33 -0.46
C ALA A 275 -19.95 -4.38 -0.70
N ILE A 276 -20.50 -3.44 -1.48
CA ILE A 276 -21.92 -3.40 -1.85
C ILE A 276 -22.28 -4.56 -2.78
N PHE A 277 -21.45 -4.86 -3.78
CA PHE A 277 -21.72 -5.92 -4.75
C PHE A 277 -21.64 -7.33 -4.16
N ILE A 278 -20.80 -7.53 -3.13
CA ILE A 278 -20.44 -8.86 -2.63
C ILE A 278 -21.05 -9.13 -1.25
N GLY A 279 -21.13 -8.12 -0.39
CA GLY A 279 -21.51 -8.26 1.01
C GLY A 279 -22.96 -7.86 1.30
N PRO A 280 -23.55 -8.35 2.40
CA PRO A 280 -24.89 -7.96 2.82
C PRO A 280 -24.94 -6.50 3.31
N VAL A 281 -26.16 -5.92 3.37
CA VAL A 281 -26.38 -4.54 3.86
C VAL A 281 -25.79 -4.29 5.23
N ARG A 282 -25.87 -5.28 6.13
CA ARG A 282 -25.32 -5.18 7.49
C ARG A 282 -23.79 -5.14 7.53
N PHE A 283 -23.10 -5.45 6.43
CA PHE A 283 -21.65 -5.31 6.26
C PHE A 283 -21.28 -3.99 5.59
N TRP A 284 -21.88 -3.67 4.43
CA TRP A 284 -21.45 -2.50 3.66
C TRP A 284 -21.95 -1.18 4.27
N LEU A 285 -23.06 -1.16 4.98
CA LEU A 285 -23.62 0.07 5.54
C LEU A 285 -22.72 0.69 6.63
N PRO A 286 -22.19 -0.06 7.62
CA PRO A 286 -21.19 0.47 8.54
C PRO A 286 -19.89 0.92 7.85
N LEU A 287 -19.45 0.18 6.82
CA LEU A 287 -18.25 0.53 6.05
C LEU A 287 -18.46 1.82 5.23
N ALA A 288 -19.67 2.02 4.68
CA ALA A 288 -20.06 3.25 4.00
C ALA A 288 -20.02 4.44 4.96
N GLY A 289 -20.57 4.27 6.17
CA GLY A 289 -20.49 5.28 7.23
C GLY A 289 -19.05 5.64 7.59
N ALA A 290 -18.19 4.64 7.81
CA ALA A 290 -16.77 4.87 8.10
C ALA A 290 -16.06 5.60 6.95
N THR A 291 -16.35 5.21 5.70
CA THR A 291 -15.78 5.83 4.49
C THR A 291 -16.22 7.28 4.34
N LEU A 292 -17.50 7.58 4.57
CA LEU A 292 -18.05 8.93 4.50
C LEU A 292 -17.43 9.83 5.57
N VAL A 293 -17.39 9.37 6.83
CA VAL A 293 -16.79 10.14 7.93
C VAL A 293 -15.30 10.37 7.67
N ALA A 294 -14.59 9.38 7.14
CA ALA A 294 -13.16 9.53 6.80
C ALA A 294 -12.95 10.53 5.66
N ALA A 295 -13.81 10.52 4.64
CA ALA A 295 -13.78 11.49 3.55
C ALA A 295 -14.07 12.93 4.04
N VAL A 296 -15.07 13.10 4.91
CA VAL A 296 -15.40 14.39 5.51
C VAL A 296 -14.27 14.89 6.41
N ALA A 297 -13.68 14.02 7.24
CA ALA A 297 -12.54 14.37 8.08
C ALA A 297 -11.30 14.77 7.26
N GLY A 298 -11.00 14.01 6.20
CA GLY A 298 -9.91 14.34 5.27
C GLY A 298 -10.15 15.66 4.54
N TYR A 299 -11.36 15.89 4.02
CA TYR A 299 -11.71 17.14 3.35
C TYR A 299 -11.69 18.34 4.31
N GLY A 300 -12.23 18.19 5.52
CA GLY A 300 -12.15 19.22 6.57
C GLY A 300 -10.71 19.56 6.95
N ALA A 301 -9.84 18.56 7.01
CA ALA A 301 -8.41 18.75 7.24
C ALA A 301 -7.71 19.49 6.10
N MET A 302 -8.17 19.37 4.84
CA MET A 302 -7.64 20.15 3.72
C MET A 302 -8.01 21.64 3.81
N LEU A 303 -9.16 21.96 4.40
CA LEU A 303 -9.68 23.33 4.51
C LEU A 303 -9.10 24.09 5.70
N LEU A 304 -8.48 23.41 6.66
CA LEU A 304 -7.78 24.05 7.76
C LEU A 304 -6.53 24.75 7.20
N PRO A 305 -6.43 26.09 7.28
CA PRO A 305 -5.23 26.78 6.83
C PRO A 305 -4.06 26.29 7.67
N LEU A 306 -3.09 25.69 6.98
CA LEU A 306 -1.78 25.40 7.55
C LEU A 306 -1.06 26.73 7.76
N ASN A 307 -1.36 27.41 8.86
CA ASN A 307 -0.45 28.41 9.41
C ASN A 307 0.78 27.66 9.93
N VAL A 308 1.74 27.42 9.05
CA VAL A 308 3.12 27.07 9.38
C VAL A 308 4.02 28.11 8.75
#